data_AF-L8JY83-F1
#
_entry.id   AF-L8JY83-F1
#
_cell.length_a   1.000
_cell.length_b   1.000
_cell.length_c   1.000
_cell.angle_alpha   90.00
_cell.angle_beta   90.00
_cell.angle_gamma   90.00
#
_symmetry.space_group_name_H-M   'P 1'
#
loop_
_entity.id
_entity.type
_entity.pdbx_description
1 polymer ?
#
loop_
_entity_poly.entity_id
_entity_poly.type
_entity_poly.pdbx_seq_one_letter_code
_entity_poly.pdbx_strand_id
1 'polypeptide(L)'
;MKLVHRVVGISLIVLLSNCSSGAGESAYEKLLHKSDSLKKRNTNLMAAYDSISKAHKRVADQVGALDSLDTAWLETLAKHEVILKNHVVLLEKNQKLFDVHENFKAKRDQVTKEEFQSQISEMKQDHSEIRTELDQLEAEQETLNDQHKSIREKISKKTLEKIDNQ
;
A
#
# COMPACT_ATOMS: atom_id res chain seq x y z
N MET A 1 -46.17 65.09 -31.48
CA MET A 1 -44.92 64.48 -31.00
C MET A 1 -45.21 63.05 -30.59
N LYS A 2 -44.44 62.10 -31.13
CA LYS A 2 -44.54 60.66 -30.88
C LYS A 2 -43.87 60.35 -29.53
N LEU A 3 -44.49 59.55 -28.67
CA LEU A 3 -43.75 58.83 -27.63
C LEU A 3 -44.02 57.32 -27.76
N VAL A 4 -42.92 56.62 -27.98
CA VAL A 4 -42.77 55.23 -28.38
C VAL A 4 -42.28 54.47 -27.17
N HIS A 5 -42.97 53.37 -26.84
CA HIS A 5 -42.48 52.10 -26.28
C HIS A 5 -41.55 52.13 -25.03
N ARG A 6 -41.83 51.26 -24.06
CA ARG A 6 -41.14 49.95 -23.94
C ARG A 6 -41.63 49.20 -22.70
N VAL A 7 -42.34 48.11 -22.96
CA VAL A 7 -42.60 47.02 -22.01
C VAL A 7 -41.25 46.37 -21.70
N VAL A 8 -40.81 46.47 -20.44
CA VAL A 8 -39.61 45.79 -19.95
C VAL A 8 -39.96 44.32 -19.73
N GLY A 9 -39.53 43.49 -20.68
CA GLY A 9 -39.63 42.04 -20.60
C GLY A 9 -38.74 41.49 -19.49
N ILE A 10 -39.35 40.70 -18.61
CA ILE A 10 -38.68 39.90 -17.59
C ILE A 10 -37.82 38.86 -18.30
N SER A 11 -36.50 39.02 -18.19
CA SER A 11 -35.53 38.06 -18.70
C SER A 11 -35.49 36.86 -17.75
N LEU A 12 -36.18 35.79 -18.13
CA LEU A 12 -36.12 34.49 -17.47
C LEU A 12 -34.76 33.87 -17.77
N ILE A 13 -33.81 33.98 -16.83
CA ILE A 13 -32.54 33.25 -16.90
C ILE A 13 -32.86 31.78 -16.63
N VAL A 14 -32.96 31.02 -17.71
CA VAL A 14 -32.97 29.56 -17.68
C VAL A 14 -31.57 29.10 -17.28
N LEU A 15 -31.43 28.66 -16.02
CA LEU A 15 -30.27 27.90 -15.55
C LEU A 15 -30.27 26.54 -16.25
N LEU A 16 -29.62 26.48 -17.42
CA LEU A 16 -29.33 25.24 -18.11
C LEU A 16 -28.31 24.42 -17.28
N SER A 17 -28.85 23.43 -16.57
CA SER A 17 -28.41 22.04 -16.63
C SER A 17 -26.91 21.79 -16.67
N ASN A 18 -26.20 21.91 -15.55
CA ASN A 18 -24.91 21.23 -15.38
C ASN A 18 -25.16 19.76 -14.99
N CYS A 19 -25.59 18.97 -15.97
CA CYS A 19 -25.71 17.53 -15.89
C CYS A 19 -24.30 16.91 -16.03
N SER A 20 -23.52 16.88 -14.94
CA SER A 20 -22.23 16.15 -14.90
C SER A 20 -22.17 15.12 -13.76
N SER A 21 -23.30 14.77 -13.15
CA SER A 21 -23.36 13.84 -12.02
C SER A 21 -22.86 12.43 -12.35
N GLY A 22 -22.87 12.01 -13.61
CA GLY A 22 -22.46 10.65 -14.01
C GLY A 22 -20.96 10.38 -14.08
N ALA A 23 -20.13 11.38 -14.40
CA ALA A 23 -18.69 11.17 -14.61
C ALA A 23 -17.92 10.98 -13.28
N GLY A 24 -18.33 11.70 -12.23
CA GLY A 24 -17.74 11.58 -10.90
C GLY A 24 -18.07 10.23 -10.25
N GLU A 25 -19.31 9.78 -10.39
CA GLU A 25 -19.77 8.51 -9.80
C GLU A 25 -19.07 7.30 -10.42
N SER A 26 -18.96 7.27 -11.75
CA SER A 26 -18.23 6.19 -12.44
C SER A 26 -16.73 6.17 -12.08
N ALA A 27 -16.12 7.35 -11.86
CA ALA A 27 -14.73 7.42 -11.40
C ALA A 27 -14.59 6.90 -9.97
N TYR A 28 -15.54 7.21 -9.10
CA TYR A 28 -15.57 6.75 -7.71
C TYR A 28 -15.72 5.23 -7.62
N GLU A 29 -16.63 4.62 -8.37
CA GLU A 29 -16.82 3.16 -8.39
C GLU A 29 -15.55 2.43 -8.86
N LYS A 30 -14.86 2.96 -9.87
CA LYS A 30 -13.54 2.44 -10.29
C LYS A 30 -12.49 2.54 -9.18
N LEU A 31 -12.52 3.61 -8.40
CA LEU A 31 -11.61 3.77 -7.26
C LEU A 31 -11.93 2.77 -6.16
N LEU A 32 -13.20 2.49 -5.88
CA LEU A 32 -13.58 1.45 -4.91
C LEU A 32 -13.06 0.07 -5.33
N HIS A 33 -13.26 -0.33 -6.58
CA HIS A 33 -12.70 -1.59 -7.08
C HIS A 33 -11.16 -1.63 -7.02
N LYS A 34 -10.50 -0.51 -7.29
CA LYS A 34 -9.04 -0.41 -7.13
C LYS A 34 -8.64 -0.54 -5.66
N SER A 35 -9.38 0.09 -4.76
CA SER A 35 -9.19 0.01 -3.31
C SER A 35 -9.29 -1.44 -2.83
N ASP A 36 -10.33 -2.18 -3.24
CA ASP A 36 -10.50 -3.61 -2.92
C ASP A 36 -9.30 -4.45 -3.38
N SER A 37 -8.82 -4.20 -4.60
CA SER A 37 -7.65 -4.89 -5.16
C SER A 37 -6.38 -4.60 -4.36
N LEU A 38 -6.12 -3.33 -4.04
CA LEU A 38 -4.95 -2.93 -3.24
C LEU A 38 -5.06 -3.46 -1.80
N LYS A 39 -6.24 -3.43 -1.19
CA LYS A 39 -6.50 -3.97 0.15
C LYS A 39 -6.24 -5.48 0.22
N LYS A 40 -6.65 -6.21 -0.82
CA LYS A 40 -6.34 -7.63 -0.96
C LYS A 40 -4.82 -7.87 -1.07
N ARG A 41 -4.11 -7.08 -1.89
CA ARG A 41 -2.63 -7.16 -1.98
C ARG A 41 -1.97 -6.87 -0.63
N ASN A 42 -2.39 -5.80 0.06
CA ASN A 42 -1.90 -5.44 1.39
C ASN A 42 -2.10 -6.57 2.41
N THR A 43 -3.28 -7.19 2.42
CA THR A 43 -3.60 -8.34 3.28
C THR A 43 -2.72 -9.55 2.97
N ASN A 44 -2.51 -9.85 1.68
CA ASN A 44 -1.64 -10.95 1.27
C ASN A 44 -0.19 -10.70 1.69
N LEU A 45 0.32 -9.48 1.56
CA LEU A 45 1.66 -9.10 2.00
C LEU A 45 1.83 -9.17 3.52
N MET A 46 0.79 -8.80 4.28
CA MET A 46 0.79 -8.99 5.74
C MET A 46 0.86 -10.48 6.13
N ALA A 47 0.14 -11.35 5.42
CA ALA A 47 0.27 -12.79 5.65
C ALA A 47 1.65 -13.34 5.23
N ALA A 48 2.22 -12.83 4.15
CA ALA A 48 3.57 -13.19 3.71
C ALA A 48 4.65 -12.70 4.70
N TYR A 49 4.45 -11.54 5.33
CA TYR A 49 5.31 -10.99 6.36
C TYR A 49 5.53 -11.97 7.53
N ASP A 50 4.46 -12.63 8.00
CA ASP A 50 4.57 -13.63 9.08
C ASP A 50 5.47 -14.81 8.68
N SER A 51 5.39 -15.23 7.42
CA SER A 51 6.20 -16.33 6.89
C SER A 51 7.68 -15.93 6.84
N ILE A 52 7.99 -14.76 6.29
CA ILE A 52 9.37 -14.29 6.16
C ILE A 52 10.00 -13.92 7.50
N SER A 53 9.22 -13.40 8.45
CA SER A 53 9.67 -13.15 9.82
C SER A 53 10.04 -14.45 10.55
N LYS A 54 9.24 -15.50 10.37
CA LYS A 54 9.59 -16.85 10.89
C LYS A 54 10.83 -17.41 10.20
N ALA A 55 10.98 -17.21 8.89
CA ALA A 55 12.19 -17.63 8.17
C ALA A 55 13.43 -16.87 8.66
N HIS A 56 13.31 -15.56 8.86
CA HIS A 56 14.36 -14.70 9.41
C HIS A 56 14.85 -15.20 10.76
N LYS A 57 13.92 -15.44 11.70
CA LYS A 57 14.24 -15.98 13.03
C LYS A 57 15.00 -17.30 12.94
N ARG A 58 14.57 -18.23 12.08
CA ARG A 58 15.29 -19.51 11.90
C ARG A 58 16.70 -19.32 11.38
N VAL A 59 16.91 -18.41 10.41
CA VAL A 59 18.26 -18.13 9.90
C VAL A 59 19.12 -17.49 10.99
N ALA A 60 18.57 -16.57 11.79
CA ALA A 60 19.28 -15.96 12.90
C ALA A 60 19.68 -17.01 13.96
N ASP A 61 18.77 -17.91 14.32
CA ASP A 61 19.04 -19.02 15.25
C ASP A 61 20.15 -19.94 14.70
N GLN A 62 20.11 -20.28 13.40
CA GLN A 62 21.14 -21.09 12.74
C GLN A 62 22.50 -20.41 12.74
N VAL A 63 22.55 -19.09 12.48
CA VAL A 63 23.81 -18.32 12.56
C VAL A 63 24.32 -18.29 14.00
N GLY A 64 23.44 -18.05 14.97
CA GLY A 64 23.78 -17.99 16.40
C GLY A 64 24.32 -19.30 16.99
N ALA A 65 23.97 -20.44 16.39
CA ALA A 65 24.43 -21.76 16.82
C ALA A 65 25.82 -22.15 16.24
N LEU A 66 26.43 -21.33 15.41
CA LEU A 66 27.75 -21.61 14.85
C LEU A 66 28.87 -21.30 15.84
N ASP A 67 29.84 -22.21 15.95
CA ASP A 67 31.01 -22.02 16.83
C ASP A 67 31.87 -20.80 16.44
N SER A 68 31.85 -20.41 15.17
CA SER A 68 32.49 -19.19 14.67
C SER A 68 31.45 -18.30 13.98
N LEU A 69 31.09 -17.20 14.63
CA LEU A 69 30.14 -16.23 14.08
C LEU A 69 30.80 -15.38 12.99
N ASP A 70 30.19 -15.37 11.81
CA ASP A 70 30.52 -14.41 10.76
C ASP A 70 29.80 -13.08 11.06
N THR A 71 30.55 -12.06 11.43
CA THR A 71 30.01 -10.74 11.80
C THR A 71 29.30 -10.06 10.64
N ALA A 72 29.64 -10.38 9.39
CA ALA A 72 28.93 -9.87 8.23
C ALA A 72 27.50 -10.42 8.17
N TRP A 73 27.28 -11.68 8.56
CA TRP A 73 25.94 -12.26 8.61
C TRP A 73 25.10 -11.63 9.71
N LEU A 74 25.70 -11.33 10.87
CA LEU A 74 25.01 -10.64 11.96
C LEU A 74 24.58 -9.22 11.53
N GLU A 75 25.44 -8.48 10.83
CA GLU A 75 25.10 -7.17 10.30
C GLU A 75 23.96 -7.25 9.27
N THR A 76 24.04 -8.22 8.34
CA THR A 76 22.98 -8.47 7.36
C THR A 76 21.65 -8.79 8.04
N LEU A 77 21.64 -9.67 9.04
CA LEU A 77 20.43 -10.03 9.78
C LEU A 77 19.85 -8.84 10.55
N ALA A 78 20.69 -7.99 11.16
CA ALA A 78 20.24 -6.77 11.82
C ALA A 78 19.56 -5.80 10.83
N LYS A 79 20.10 -5.66 9.61
CA LYS A 79 19.46 -4.85 8.55
C LYS A 79 18.11 -5.44 8.14
N HIS A 80 18.00 -6.76 8.02
CA HIS A 80 16.74 -7.43 7.69
C HIS A 80 15.67 -7.16 8.74
N GLU A 81 16.02 -7.19 10.03
CA GLU A 81 15.09 -6.89 11.13
C GLU A 81 14.51 -5.46 11.02
N VAL A 82 15.33 -4.48 10.61
CA VAL A 82 14.86 -3.10 10.36
C VAL A 82 13.90 -3.04 9.18
N ILE A 83 14.23 -3.71 8.07
CA ILE A 83 13.36 -3.79 6.88
C ILE A 83 12.01 -4.41 7.26
N LEU A 84 12.02 -5.55 7.97
CA LEU A 84 10.82 -6.24 8.40
C LEU A 84 9.94 -5.37 9.33
N LYS A 85 10.54 -4.60 10.24
CA LYS A 85 9.77 -3.64 11.06
C LYS A 85 9.12 -2.55 10.22
N ASN A 86 9.85 -2.02 9.23
CA ASN A 86 9.31 -1.02 8.32
C ASN A 86 8.15 -1.60 7.47
N HIS A 87 8.21 -2.87 7.08
CA HIS A 87 7.12 -3.54 6.35
C HIS A 87 5.81 -3.48 7.12
N VAL A 88 5.82 -3.84 8.41
CA VAL A 88 4.61 -3.82 9.26
C VAL A 88 4.05 -2.41 9.35
N VAL A 89 4.90 -1.42 9.59
CA VAL A 89 4.47 -0.02 9.70
C VAL A 89 3.79 0.46 8.42
N LEU A 90 4.35 0.15 7.25
CA LEU A 90 3.77 0.55 5.97
C LEU A 90 2.44 -0.18 5.70
N LEU A 91 2.37 -1.49 5.95
CA LEU A 91 1.15 -2.27 5.75
C LEU A 91 0.01 -1.82 6.69
N GLU A 92 0.31 -1.46 7.93
CA GLU A 92 -0.64 -0.89 8.88
C GLU A 92 -1.08 0.53 8.48
N LYS A 93 -0.15 1.36 7.99
CA LYS A 93 -0.48 2.69 7.44
C LYS A 93 -1.48 2.55 6.29
N ASN A 94 -1.23 1.63 5.37
CA ASN A 94 -2.11 1.36 4.23
C ASN A 94 -3.47 0.84 4.68
N GLN A 95 -3.52 0.00 5.71
CA GLN A 95 -4.78 -0.46 6.30
C GLN A 95 -5.63 0.71 6.82
N LYS A 96 -5.01 1.67 7.52
CA LYS A 96 -5.72 2.87 8.00
C LYS A 96 -6.29 3.72 6.86
N LEU A 97 -5.57 3.84 5.73
CA LEU A 97 -6.08 4.54 4.55
C LEU A 97 -7.31 3.83 3.96
N PHE A 98 -7.29 2.50 3.88
CA PHE A 98 -8.48 1.75 3.44
C PHE A 98 -9.66 1.94 4.40
N ASP A 99 -9.43 2.01 5.71
CA ASP A 99 -10.50 2.27 6.68
C ASP A 99 -11.09 3.67 6.52
N VAL A 100 -10.27 4.68 6.18
CA VAL A 100 -10.75 6.02 5.80
C VAL A 100 -11.63 5.96 4.56
N HIS A 101 -11.22 5.22 3.52
CA HIS A 101 -12.01 5.07 2.28
C HIS A 101 -13.36 4.38 2.53
N GLU A 102 -13.41 3.34 3.37
CA GLU A 102 -14.66 2.68 3.76
C GLU A 102 -15.58 3.59 4.57
N ASN A 103 -15.01 4.37 5.50
CA ASN A 103 -15.77 5.35 6.27
C ASN A 103 -16.36 6.44 5.37
N PHE A 104 -15.62 6.89 4.36
CA PHE A 104 -16.11 7.84 3.37
C PHE A 104 -17.24 7.24 2.55
N LYS A 105 -17.09 5.99 2.09
CA LYS A 105 -18.15 5.25 1.38
C LYS A 105 -19.46 5.19 2.16
N ALA A 106 -19.41 4.94 3.47
CA ALA A 106 -20.59 4.92 4.32
C ALA A 106 -21.29 6.29 4.48
N LYS A 107 -20.56 7.39 4.27
CA LYS A 107 -21.05 8.78 4.41
C LYS A 107 -21.20 9.51 3.08
N ARG A 108 -21.06 8.81 1.94
CA ARG A 108 -21.05 9.40 0.60
C ARG A 108 -22.25 10.31 0.32
N ASP A 109 -23.43 9.93 0.77
CA ASP A 109 -24.67 10.68 0.53
C ASP A 109 -24.85 11.88 1.48
N GLN A 110 -23.95 12.04 2.46
CA GLN A 110 -23.99 13.09 3.47
C GLN A 110 -23.01 14.23 3.18
N VAL A 111 -22.16 14.09 2.15
CA VAL A 111 -21.16 15.10 1.78
C VAL A 111 -21.62 15.95 0.62
N THR A 112 -21.09 17.17 0.54
CA THR A 112 -21.27 18.07 -0.60
C THR A 112 -20.57 17.53 -1.85
N LYS A 113 -20.93 18.09 -3.02
CA LYS A 113 -20.27 17.73 -4.28
C LYS A 113 -18.78 18.07 -4.25
N GLU A 114 -18.42 19.20 -3.65
CA GLU A 114 -17.06 19.69 -3.52
C GLU A 114 -16.22 18.75 -2.64
N GLU A 115 -16.75 18.36 -1.48
CA GLU A 115 -16.12 17.36 -0.59
C GLU A 115 -15.95 16.01 -1.29
N PHE A 116 -16.97 15.58 -2.05
CA PHE A 116 -16.90 14.34 -2.83
C PHE A 116 -15.80 14.38 -3.88
N GLN A 117 -15.64 15.49 -4.61
CA GLN A 117 -14.56 15.64 -5.58
C GLN A 117 -13.18 15.71 -4.92
N SER A 118 -13.06 16.38 -3.77
CA SER A 118 -11.81 16.39 -2.98
C SER A 118 -11.42 14.97 -2.59
N GLN A 119 -12.37 14.19 -2.07
CA GLN A 119 -12.11 12.82 -1.65
C GLN A 119 -11.76 11.88 -2.81
N ILE A 120 -12.38 12.04 -3.98
CA ILE A 120 -11.95 11.32 -5.19
C ILE A 120 -10.47 11.63 -5.52
N SER A 121 -10.02 12.87 -5.35
CA SER A 121 -8.63 13.26 -5.60
C SER A 121 -7.67 12.64 -4.58
N GLU A 122 -8.02 12.69 -3.30
CA GLU A 122 -7.25 12.07 -2.21
C GLU A 122 -7.13 10.55 -2.41
N MET A 123 -8.24 9.85 -2.67
CA MET A 123 -8.22 8.41 -2.95
C MET A 123 -7.31 8.04 -4.13
N LYS A 124 -7.24 8.88 -5.18
CA LYS A 124 -6.33 8.64 -6.31
C LYS A 124 -4.87 8.73 -5.89
N GLN A 125 -4.53 9.73 -5.08
CA GLN A 125 -3.19 9.92 -4.56
C GLN A 125 -2.81 8.76 -3.63
N ASP A 126 -3.66 8.44 -2.65
CA ASP A 126 -3.46 7.32 -1.73
C ASP A 126 -3.24 6.01 -2.50
N HIS A 127 -4.08 5.71 -3.50
CA HIS A 127 -3.93 4.50 -4.30
C HIS A 127 -2.63 4.48 -5.13
N SER A 128 -2.05 5.63 -5.46
CA SER A 128 -0.76 5.70 -6.13
C SER A 128 0.37 5.40 -5.15
N GLU A 129 0.35 6.04 -3.98
CA GLU A 129 1.32 5.83 -2.91
C GLU A 129 1.31 4.38 -2.42
N ILE A 130 0.13 3.86 -2.04
CA ILE A 130 -0.05 2.48 -1.62
C ILE A 130 0.50 1.51 -2.67
N ARG A 131 0.22 1.73 -3.95
CA ARG A 131 0.74 0.86 -5.01
C ARG A 131 2.26 0.82 -5.00
N THR A 132 2.92 1.99 -4.99
CA THR A 132 4.37 2.09 -4.97
C THR A 132 4.96 1.39 -3.75
N GLU A 133 4.34 1.54 -2.59
CA GLU A 133 4.78 0.89 -1.36
C GLU A 133 4.62 -0.62 -1.42
N LEU A 134 3.47 -1.13 -1.89
CA LEU A 134 3.28 -2.58 -2.04
C LEU A 134 4.28 -3.18 -3.04
N ASP A 135 4.56 -2.48 -4.15
CA ASP A 135 5.55 -2.91 -5.14
C ASP A 135 6.97 -2.93 -4.52
N GLN A 136 7.32 -1.95 -3.67
CA GLN A 136 8.59 -1.94 -2.93
C GLN A 136 8.68 -3.07 -1.91
N LEU A 137 7.62 -3.32 -1.15
CA LEU A 137 7.57 -4.39 -0.15
C LEU A 137 7.76 -5.77 -0.80
N GLU A 138 7.15 -6.01 -1.96
CA GLU A 138 7.32 -7.25 -2.74
C GLU A 138 8.81 -7.45 -3.14
N ALA A 139 9.45 -6.41 -3.68
CA ALA A 139 10.85 -6.47 -4.10
C ALA A 139 11.82 -6.68 -2.91
N GLU A 140 11.54 -6.04 -1.78
CA GLU A 140 12.32 -6.23 -0.55
C GLU A 140 12.14 -7.65 0.02
N GLN A 141 10.91 -8.21 -0.02
CA GLN A 141 10.68 -9.60 0.39
C GLN A 141 11.42 -10.61 -0.48
N GLU A 142 11.49 -10.40 -1.80
CA GLU A 142 12.29 -11.22 -2.71
C GLU A 142 13.77 -11.18 -2.33
N THR A 143 14.31 -9.98 -2.14
CA THR A 143 15.71 -9.77 -1.74
C THR A 143 16.03 -10.46 -0.41
N LEU A 144 15.16 -10.31 0.58
CA LEU A 144 15.30 -10.96 1.89
C LEU A 144 15.31 -12.49 1.77
N ASN A 145 14.41 -13.06 0.96
CA ASN A 145 14.33 -14.51 0.76
C ASN A 145 15.61 -15.07 0.10
N ASP A 146 16.13 -14.38 -0.92
CA ASP A 146 17.37 -14.76 -1.59
C ASP A 146 18.58 -14.68 -0.65
N GLN A 147 18.65 -13.64 0.16
CA GLN A 147 19.71 -13.48 1.16
C GLN A 147 19.62 -14.56 2.26
N HIS A 148 18.41 -14.88 2.75
CA HIS A 148 18.20 -15.99 3.69
C HIS A 148 18.62 -17.32 3.09
N LYS A 149 18.30 -17.57 1.81
CA LYS A 149 18.72 -18.78 1.08
C LYS A 149 20.24 -18.86 0.99
N SER A 150 20.90 -17.77 0.57
CA SER A 150 22.36 -17.71 0.45
C SER A 150 23.06 -17.96 1.80
N ILE A 151 22.56 -17.37 2.89
CA ILE A 151 23.09 -17.61 4.24
C ILE A 151 22.95 -19.10 4.60
N ARG A 152 21.76 -19.70 4.41
CA ARG A 152 21.54 -21.13 4.71
C ARG A 152 22.47 -22.04 3.92
N GLU A 153 22.68 -21.78 2.63
CA GLU A 153 23.60 -22.57 1.80
C GLU A 153 25.04 -22.50 2.31
N LYS A 154 25.50 -21.31 2.71
CA LYS A 154 26.83 -21.12 3.31
C LYS A 154 26.97 -21.81 4.66
N ILE A 155 25.93 -21.79 5.49
CA ILE A 155 25.89 -22.52 6.77
C ILE A 155 26.03 -24.02 6.53
N SER A 156 25.25 -24.59 5.62
CA SER A 156 25.30 -26.01 5.28
C SER A 156 26.68 -26.40 4.77
N LYS A 157 27.29 -25.60 3.90
CA LYS A 157 28.65 -25.85 3.38
C LYS A 157 29.69 -25.85 4.51
N LYS A 158 29.69 -24.84 5.38
CA LYS A 158 30.61 -24.77 6.54
C LYS A 158 30.44 -25.98 7.48
N THR A 159 29.20 -26.43 7.67
CA THR A 159 28.90 -27.58 8.54
C THR A 159 29.46 -28.88 7.95
N LEU A 160 29.32 -29.10 6.63
CA LEU A 160 29.88 -30.26 5.94
C LEU A 160 31.42 -30.27 5.96
N GLU A 161 32.05 -29.13 5.66
CA GLU A 161 33.51 -28.99 5.72
C GLU A 161 34.07 -29.30 7.12
N LYS A 162 33.31 -29.00 8.19
CA LYS A 162 33.73 -29.33 9.55
C LYS A 162 33.68 -30.83 9.83
N ILE A 163 32.69 -31.54 9.29
CA ILE A 163 32.55 -33.01 9.45
C ILE A 163 33.68 -33.73 8.71
N ASP A 164 34.01 -33.31 7.48
CA ASP A 164 35.07 -33.96 6.68
C ASP A 164 36.48 -33.78 7.24
N ASN A 165 36.68 -32.80 8.13
CA ASN A 165 37.96 -32.49 8.78
C ASN A 165 38.08 -33.01 10.23
N GLN A 166 37.11 -33.81 10.70
CA GLN A 166 37.12 -34.48 12.01
C GLN A 166 37.39 -35.98 11.87
#